data_AF-A0A5Q2MK85-F1
#
_entry.id   AF-A0A5Q2MK85-F1
#
_cell.length_a   1.000
_cell.length_b   1.000
_cell.length_c   1.000
_cell.angle_alpha   90.00
_cell.angle_beta   90.00
_cell.angle_gamma   90.00
#
_symmetry.space_group_name_H-M   'P 1'
#
loop_
_entity.id
_entity.type
_entity.pdbx_description
1 polymer ?
#
loop_
_entity_poly.entity_id
_entity_poly.type
_entity_poly.pdbx_seq_one_letter_code
_entity_poly.pdbx_strand_id
1 'polypeptide(L)'
;MFTATLLLAACGSSDDQAALAWTAAKDPAGANGGLAWADAQTGEVHLPDGSSLDADRAISSFVVAGDGAYVVDEDDALVEVTTEGARPTGAHVAQNVKASPDGRYLAFIDALAGPTFEGSVHQLTSVVVDLKTGKEIFRSTRGMGDLEDDDLTDLYEDASYGVLGVSDKTAWIDVATGDDLSIDLESGKVTALPDVSSSDQKNPWDAPRLRGDPSEGPANPDGSWGIRPVNRTVPELASDPDVDFARGELESSDGTVLVPRTGAASWSLDSWLDPTTVVGYANVNLQKADLLKEPEDRSLMTCTVPDGACTLVPDSENAILPESSSYL
;
A
#
# COMPACT_ATOMS: atom_id res chain seq x y z
N MET A 1 54.89 28.37 -10.89
CA MET A 1 53.44 28.61 -10.80
C MET A 1 52.81 27.27 -10.46
N PHE A 2 52.46 27.05 -9.19
CA PHE A 2 51.78 25.82 -8.75
C PHE A 2 50.29 26.16 -8.66
N THR A 3 49.50 25.49 -9.48
CA THR A 3 48.04 25.57 -9.45
C THR A 3 47.57 24.63 -8.33
N ALA A 4 47.06 25.21 -7.24
CA ALA A 4 46.41 24.46 -6.17
C ALA A 4 44.95 24.22 -6.56
N THR A 5 44.61 22.97 -6.84
CA THR A 5 43.22 22.53 -7.05
C THR A 5 42.60 22.27 -5.68
N LEU A 6 41.67 23.12 -5.25
CA LEU A 6 40.79 22.83 -4.12
C LEU A 6 39.78 21.75 -4.55
N LEU A 7 39.89 20.55 -3.98
CA LEU A 7 38.81 19.57 -3.97
C LEU A 7 37.93 19.86 -2.75
N LEU A 8 36.80 20.53 -2.98
CA LEU A 8 35.70 20.60 -2.03
C LEU A 8 34.89 19.30 -2.15
N ALA A 9 35.27 18.29 -1.36
CA ALA A 9 34.41 17.15 -1.10
C ALA A 9 33.38 17.58 -0.05
N ALA A 10 32.17 17.90 -0.50
CA ALA A 10 31.01 18.02 0.38
C ALA A 10 30.65 16.61 0.85
N CYS A 11 31.16 16.22 2.02
CA CYS A 11 30.68 15.05 2.75
C CYS A 11 29.35 15.43 3.39
N GLY A 12 28.25 14.98 2.80
CA GLY A 12 26.96 14.97 3.50
C GLY A 12 27.09 14.10 4.74
N SER A 13 26.61 14.61 5.87
CA SER A 13 26.55 13.90 7.14
C SER A 13 25.81 12.58 6.90
N SER A 14 26.49 11.45 7.09
CA SER A 14 25.81 10.16 7.16
C SER A 14 25.15 10.09 8.53
N ASP A 15 23.83 10.13 8.56
CA ASP A 15 23.03 9.86 9.75
C ASP A 15 23.23 8.39 10.12
N ASP A 16 24.28 8.11 10.90
CA ASP A 16 24.69 6.77 11.33
C ASP A 16 23.73 6.24 12.42
N GLN A 17 22.48 6.01 12.06
CA GLN A 17 21.57 5.19 12.86
C GLN A 17 21.88 3.70 12.65
N ALA A 18 21.78 2.91 13.72
CA ALA A 18 21.98 1.47 13.63
C ALA A 18 20.89 0.86 12.75
N ALA A 19 21.29 0.22 11.65
CA ALA A 19 20.38 -0.54 10.81
C ALA A 19 19.68 -1.65 11.62
N LEU A 20 18.40 -1.89 11.31
CA LEU A 20 17.65 -2.99 11.91
C LEU A 20 18.12 -4.33 11.32
N ALA A 21 17.95 -5.40 12.09
CA ALA A 21 18.28 -6.75 11.64
C ALA A 21 17.08 -7.37 10.91
N TRP A 22 17.15 -7.37 9.57
CA TRP A 22 16.12 -7.94 8.70
C TRP A 22 16.42 -9.41 8.36
N THR A 23 15.39 -10.24 8.33
CA THR A 23 15.50 -11.62 7.87
C THR A 23 15.71 -11.62 6.35
N ALA A 24 16.68 -12.40 5.88
CA ALA A 24 16.86 -12.62 4.46
C ALA A 24 15.95 -13.77 3.99
N ALA A 25 15.05 -13.48 3.07
CA ALA A 25 14.18 -14.42 2.40
C ALA A 25 14.91 -15.09 1.22
N LYS A 26 14.75 -16.40 1.10
CA LYS A 26 15.45 -17.17 0.06
C LYS A 26 14.79 -17.01 -1.31
N ASP A 27 13.46 -17.02 -1.30
CA ASP A 27 12.62 -16.91 -2.49
C ASP A 27 11.45 -15.98 -2.15
N PRO A 28 11.69 -14.65 -2.11
CA PRO A 28 10.66 -13.70 -1.77
C PRO A 28 9.43 -13.91 -2.65
N ALA A 29 8.27 -14.06 -2.02
CA ALA A 29 6.99 -14.12 -2.69
C ALA A 29 6.27 -12.79 -2.45
N GLY A 30 5.84 -12.15 -3.53
CA GLY A 30 4.88 -11.05 -3.44
C GLY A 30 3.45 -11.56 -3.51
N ALA A 31 2.50 -10.64 -3.48
CA ALA A 31 1.07 -10.95 -3.62
C ALA A 31 0.66 -11.34 -5.06
N ASN A 32 1.62 -11.71 -5.92
CA ASN A 32 1.36 -12.10 -7.30
C ASN A 32 0.71 -13.49 -7.37
N GLY A 33 -0.35 -13.61 -8.16
CA GLY A 33 -0.88 -14.91 -8.57
C GLY A 33 -2.05 -15.46 -7.76
N GLY A 34 -2.74 -14.62 -7.00
CA GLY A 34 -4.03 -14.99 -6.40
C GLY A 34 -4.48 -14.01 -5.33
N LEU A 35 -5.57 -14.37 -4.65
CA LEU A 35 -6.10 -13.57 -3.56
C LEU A 35 -5.26 -13.77 -2.30
N ALA A 36 -4.64 -12.69 -1.82
CA ALA A 36 -4.19 -12.58 -0.44
C ALA A 36 -5.15 -11.66 0.33
N TRP A 37 -5.41 -11.97 1.59
CA TRP A 37 -6.22 -11.16 2.49
C TRP A 37 -5.87 -11.48 3.94
N ALA A 38 -6.26 -10.64 4.88
CA ALA A 38 -6.08 -10.95 6.29
C ALA A 38 -7.32 -10.57 7.09
N ASP A 39 -7.66 -11.34 8.11
CA ASP A 39 -8.67 -10.95 9.08
C ASP A 39 -8.04 -9.95 10.07
N ALA A 40 -8.50 -8.69 10.02
CA ALA A 40 -7.92 -7.60 10.81
C ALA A 40 -8.06 -7.78 12.33
N GLN A 41 -9.04 -8.57 12.80
CA GLN A 41 -9.29 -8.76 14.23
C GLN A 41 -8.45 -9.89 14.81
N THR A 42 -8.28 -10.98 14.06
CA THR A 42 -7.54 -12.17 14.51
C THR A 42 -6.06 -12.12 14.14
N GLY A 43 -5.71 -11.40 13.07
CA GLY A 43 -4.35 -11.40 12.52
C GLY A 43 -4.03 -12.59 11.62
N GLU A 44 -5.03 -13.40 11.25
CA GLU A 44 -4.81 -14.49 10.28
C GLU A 44 -4.65 -13.91 8.87
N VAL A 45 -3.49 -14.15 8.25
CA VAL A 45 -3.16 -13.75 6.88
C VAL A 45 -3.30 -14.96 5.97
N HIS A 46 -4.24 -14.92 5.02
CA HIS A 46 -4.43 -15.93 4.00
C HIS A 46 -3.61 -15.59 2.74
N LEU A 47 -2.82 -16.55 2.29
CA LEU A 47 -1.92 -16.40 1.15
C LEU A 47 -2.52 -16.97 -0.15
N PRO A 48 -2.01 -16.54 -1.33
CA PRO A 48 -2.52 -16.99 -2.63
C PRO A 48 -2.43 -18.51 -2.86
N ASP A 49 -1.52 -19.20 -2.19
CA ASP A 49 -1.35 -20.65 -2.29
C ASP A 49 -2.32 -21.45 -1.40
N GLY A 50 -3.20 -20.76 -0.66
CA GLY A 50 -4.19 -21.32 0.25
C GLY A 50 -3.67 -21.63 1.65
N SER A 51 -2.40 -21.34 1.95
CA SER A 51 -1.88 -21.36 3.32
C SER A 51 -2.32 -20.13 4.12
N SER A 52 -2.22 -20.21 5.44
CA SER A 52 -2.40 -19.06 6.33
C SER A 52 -1.24 -18.88 7.30
N LEU A 53 -1.04 -17.64 7.73
CA LEU A 53 -0.06 -17.19 8.70
C LEU A 53 -0.79 -16.52 9.87
N ASP A 54 -0.25 -16.59 11.08
CA ASP A 54 -0.86 -16.00 12.27
C ASP A 54 0.04 -14.90 12.84
N ALA A 55 -0.46 -13.67 12.89
CA ALA A 55 0.23 -12.54 13.51
C ALA A 55 0.16 -12.56 15.06
N ASP A 56 -0.66 -13.44 15.63
CA ASP A 56 -0.99 -13.53 17.05
C ASP A 56 -1.55 -12.22 17.64
N ARG A 57 -2.13 -11.34 16.80
CA ARG A 57 -2.64 -10.01 17.18
C ARG A 57 -3.55 -9.40 16.11
N ALA A 58 -4.38 -8.46 16.49
CA ALA A 58 -5.10 -7.61 15.54
C ALA A 58 -4.13 -6.76 14.72
N ILE A 59 -4.49 -6.51 13.46
CA ILE A 59 -3.65 -5.80 12.49
C ILE A 59 -4.45 -4.71 11.78
N SER A 60 -3.79 -3.60 11.47
CA SER A 60 -4.38 -2.46 10.78
C SER A 60 -4.12 -2.49 9.26
N SER A 61 -2.96 -3.03 8.86
CA SER A 61 -2.56 -3.17 7.46
C SER A 61 -1.53 -4.29 7.30
N PHE A 62 -1.31 -4.75 6.06
CA PHE A 62 -0.26 -5.72 5.77
C PHE A 62 0.18 -5.69 4.31
N VAL A 63 1.34 -6.29 4.02
CA VAL A 63 1.81 -6.64 2.68
C VAL A 63 2.32 -8.08 2.64
N VAL A 64 2.26 -8.72 1.47
CA VAL A 64 2.92 -10.01 1.24
C VAL A 64 4.30 -9.74 0.67
N ALA A 65 5.35 -10.16 1.38
CA ALA A 65 6.74 -9.93 1.02
C ALA A 65 7.68 -10.89 1.75
N GLY A 66 8.89 -11.08 1.22
CA GLY A 66 9.86 -12.01 1.79
C GLY A 66 9.33 -13.44 1.81
N ASP A 67 9.55 -14.16 2.91
CA ASP A 67 9.08 -15.56 3.07
C ASP A 67 7.64 -15.63 3.65
N GLY A 68 6.90 -14.52 3.71
CA GLY A 68 5.56 -14.46 4.31
C GLY A 68 4.88 -13.11 4.15
N ALA A 69 4.52 -12.48 5.27
CA ALA A 69 3.85 -11.19 5.30
C ALA A 69 4.52 -10.23 6.30
N TYR A 70 4.33 -8.94 6.07
CA TYR A 70 4.65 -7.89 7.02
C TYR A 70 3.37 -7.19 7.40
N VAL A 71 3.04 -7.20 8.69
CA VAL A 71 1.80 -6.61 9.23
C VAL A 71 2.14 -5.41 10.11
N VAL A 72 1.21 -4.47 10.19
CA VAL A 72 1.24 -3.35 11.12
C VAL A 72 0.14 -3.61 12.17
N ASP A 73 0.51 -3.58 13.44
CA ASP A 73 -0.47 -3.77 14.54
C ASP A 73 -1.09 -2.44 15.00
N GLU A 74 -1.89 -2.48 16.07
CA GLU A 74 -2.58 -1.30 16.62
C GLU A 74 -1.63 -0.29 17.28
N ASP A 75 -0.41 -0.69 17.63
CA ASP A 75 0.64 0.17 18.17
C ASP A 75 1.60 0.67 17.06
N ASP A 76 1.17 0.55 15.80
CA ASP A 76 1.92 0.84 14.58
C ASP A 76 3.21 -0.01 14.43
N ALA A 77 3.38 -1.08 15.21
CA ALA A 77 4.60 -1.87 15.15
C ALA A 77 4.61 -2.76 13.89
N LEU A 78 5.74 -2.74 13.18
CA LEU A 78 5.95 -3.59 12.02
C LEU A 78 6.42 -4.99 12.47
N VAL A 79 5.64 -6.00 12.12
CA VAL A 79 5.86 -7.39 12.49
C VAL A 79 6.04 -8.24 11.24
N GLU A 80 7.11 -9.02 11.20
CA GLU A 80 7.31 -10.06 10.20
C GLU A 80 6.51 -11.29 10.62
N VAL A 81 5.67 -11.82 9.73
CA VAL A 81 4.87 -13.01 9.96
C VAL A 81 5.25 -14.07 8.94
N THR A 82 5.68 -15.24 9.42
CA THR A 82 6.08 -16.37 8.58
C THR A 82 5.47 -17.67 9.12
N THR A 83 5.72 -18.78 8.45
CA THR A 83 5.35 -20.12 8.95
C THR A 83 6.07 -20.50 10.26
N GLU A 84 7.13 -19.79 10.64
CA GLU A 84 7.83 -19.98 11.91
C GLU A 84 7.21 -19.15 13.06
N GLY A 85 6.27 -18.26 12.74
CA GLY A 85 5.55 -17.39 13.69
C GLY A 85 5.75 -15.90 13.40
N ALA A 86 5.21 -15.07 14.29
CA ALA A 86 5.30 -13.61 14.25
C ALA A 86 6.53 -13.09 15.02
N ARG A 87 7.27 -12.15 14.44
CA ARG A 87 8.49 -11.56 15.01
C ARG A 87 8.51 -10.05 14.83
N PRO A 88 8.74 -9.26 15.90
CA PRO A 88 8.89 -7.82 15.76
C PRO A 88 10.16 -7.46 14.98
N THR A 89 10.04 -6.49 14.07
CA THR A 89 11.18 -5.96 13.32
C THR A 89 11.94 -4.88 14.10
N GLY A 90 11.23 -4.20 15.03
CA GLY A 90 11.71 -3.03 15.77
C GLY A 90 11.33 -1.69 15.15
N ALA A 91 10.77 -1.68 13.93
CA ALA A 91 10.25 -0.48 13.27
C ALA A 91 8.79 -0.19 13.69
N HIS A 92 8.40 1.09 13.62
CA HIS A 92 7.02 1.55 13.84
C HIS A 92 6.58 2.37 12.64
N VAL A 93 5.48 2.02 11.98
CA VAL A 93 5.09 2.59 10.69
C VAL A 93 4.23 3.84 10.89
N ALA A 94 4.72 5.00 10.44
CA ALA A 94 3.94 6.24 10.52
C ALA A 94 2.76 6.22 9.53
N GLN A 95 3.01 5.74 8.31
CA GLN A 95 2.00 5.58 7.26
C GLN A 95 2.42 4.47 6.31
N ASN A 96 1.45 3.61 5.95
CA ASN A 96 1.45 2.64 4.86
C ASN A 96 2.78 1.91 4.60
N VAL A 97 2.79 0.60 4.80
CA VAL A 97 3.87 -0.26 4.30
C VAL A 97 3.59 -0.66 2.85
N LYS A 98 4.61 -0.67 1.99
CA LYS A 98 4.51 -1.12 0.59
C LYS A 98 5.58 -2.15 0.27
N ALA A 99 5.23 -3.12 -0.56
CA ALA A 99 6.15 -4.12 -1.09
C ALA A 99 6.31 -4.00 -2.61
N SER A 100 7.42 -4.49 -3.16
CA SER A 100 7.50 -4.71 -4.62
C SER A 100 6.57 -5.84 -5.05
N PRO A 101 6.15 -5.89 -6.33
CA PRO A 101 5.30 -6.98 -6.84
C PRO A 101 5.89 -8.37 -6.63
N ASP A 102 7.22 -8.52 -6.73
CA ASP A 102 7.92 -9.78 -6.46
C ASP A 102 8.14 -10.05 -4.96
N GLY A 103 7.68 -9.17 -4.06
CA GLY A 103 7.82 -9.27 -2.62
C GLY A 103 9.26 -9.13 -2.12
N ARG A 104 10.22 -8.79 -2.99
CA ARG A 104 11.63 -8.66 -2.62
C ARG A 104 11.94 -7.42 -1.80
N TYR A 105 11.29 -6.31 -2.10
CA TYR A 105 11.58 -5.04 -1.46
C TYR A 105 10.43 -4.63 -0.56
N LEU A 106 10.77 -4.05 0.58
CA LEU A 106 9.84 -3.48 1.54
C LEU A 106 10.20 -2.03 1.77
N ALA A 107 9.23 -1.14 1.75
CA ALA A 107 9.42 0.27 2.06
C ALA A 107 8.34 0.76 3.02
N PHE A 108 8.74 1.63 3.94
CA PHE A 108 7.87 2.23 4.95
C PHE A 108 8.52 3.51 5.52
N ILE A 109 7.74 4.29 6.26
CA ILE A 109 8.24 5.42 7.07
C ILE A 109 8.26 5.01 8.54
N ASP A 110 9.45 4.99 9.15
CA ASP A 110 9.64 4.69 10.56
C ASP A 110 9.37 5.93 11.42
N ALA A 111 8.34 5.84 12.25
CA ALA A 111 7.86 6.91 13.12
C ALA A 111 8.78 7.18 14.30
N LEU A 112 9.63 6.22 14.72
CA LEU A 112 10.41 6.30 15.97
C LEU A 112 11.92 6.22 15.75
N ALA A 113 12.38 6.00 14.52
CA ALA A 113 13.81 5.87 14.25
C ALA A 113 14.57 7.20 14.38
N GLY A 114 14.02 8.32 13.92
CA GLY A 114 14.74 9.59 13.82
C GLY A 114 15.04 10.28 15.16
N PRO A 115 15.86 11.34 15.14
CA PRO A 115 16.09 12.19 16.31
C PRO A 115 14.79 12.87 16.79
N THR A 116 14.72 13.20 18.07
CA THR A 116 13.53 13.82 18.68
C THR A 116 13.56 15.34 18.61
N PHE A 117 12.51 15.95 18.07
CA PHE A 117 12.10 17.33 18.26
C PHE A 117 11.36 17.49 19.60
N GLU A 118 11.78 18.49 20.38
CA GLU A 118 11.23 18.83 21.71
C GLU A 118 11.10 17.66 22.71
N GLY A 119 11.81 16.55 22.46
CA GLY A 119 11.82 15.37 23.32
C GLY A 119 10.60 14.45 23.20
N SER A 120 9.70 14.68 22.22
CA SER A 120 8.50 13.85 22.05
C SER A 120 8.17 13.48 20.60
N VAL A 121 8.46 14.34 19.61
CA VAL A 121 8.16 14.06 18.21
C VAL A 121 9.44 13.58 17.53
N HIS A 122 9.44 12.39 16.97
CA HIS A 122 10.58 11.90 16.21
C HIS A 122 10.53 12.44 14.78
N GLN A 123 11.67 12.86 14.26
CA GLN A 123 11.80 13.11 12.83
C GLN A 123 11.55 11.80 12.07
N LEU A 124 10.60 11.80 11.14
CA LEU A 124 10.25 10.59 10.40
C LEU A 124 11.45 10.09 9.58
N THR A 125 11.58 8.77 9.45
CA THR A 125 12.69 8.15 8.71
C THR A 125 12.17 7.24 7.62
N SER A 126 12.49 7.55 6.37
CA SER A 126 12.20 6.68 5.23
C SER A 126 13.11 5.45 5.23
N VAL A 127 12.55 4.26 5.05
CA VAL A 127 13.32 3.00 5.02
C VAL A 127 12.94 2.16 3.80
N VAL A 128 13.95 1.59 3.13
CA VAL A 128 13.77 0.59 2.05
C VAL A 128 14.72 -0.58 2.28
N VAL A 129 14.17 -1.80 2.25
CA VAL A 129 14.87 -3.05 2.57
C VAL A 129 14.85 -4.00 1.38
N ASP A 130 16.00 -4.60 1.05
CA ASP A 130 16.09 -5.78 0.19
C ASP A 130 15.94 -7.05 1.04
N LEU A 131 14.73 -7.59 1.09
CA LEU A 131 14.41 -8.79 1.86
C LEU A 131 15.13 -10.01 1.35
N LYS A 132 15.61 -10.04 0.09
CA LYS A 132 16.44 -11.17 -0.37
C LYS A 132 17.79 -11.23 0.33
N THR A 133 18.32 -10.08 0.73
CA THR A 133 19.63 -9.99 1.38
C THR A 133 19.56 -9.61 2.86
N GLY A 134 18.39 -9.19 3.35
CA GLY A 134 18.19 -8.68 4.70
C GLY A 134 18.89 -7.33 4.93
N LYS A 135 19.11 -6.53 3.87
CA LYS A 135 19.86 -5.27 3.95
C LYS A 135 18.97 -4.08 3.66
N GLU A 136 19.17 -3.01 4.43
CA GLU A 136 18.61 -1.71 4.11
C GLU A 136 19.37 -1.10 2.93
N ILE A 137 18.64 -0.77 1.87
CA ILE A 137 19.14 -0.03 0.71
C ILE A 137 19.12 1.47 1.00
N PHE A 138 18.11 1.91 1.75
CA PHE A 138 17.89 3.31 2.08
C PHE A 138 17.36 3.45 3.50
N ARG A 139 17.95 4.37 4.25
CA ARG A 139 17.48 4.86 5.55
C ARG A 139 17.83 6.34 5.63
N SER A 140 16.84 7.23 5.73
CA SER A 140 17.12 8.68 5.78
C SER A 140 15.93 9.48 6.29
N THR A 141 16.22 10.60 6.97
CA THR A 141 15.27 11.64 7.35
C THR A 141 15.13 12.74 6.29
N ARG A 142 15.76 12.57 5.11
CA ARG A 142 15.71 13.55 4.03
C ARG A 142 14.28 13.90 3.64
N GLY A 143 13.96 15.20 3.68
CA GLY A 143 12.64 15.73 3.36
C GLY A 143 11.60 15.54 4.48
N MET A 144 12.01 15.07 5.66
CA MET A 144 11.10 14.89 6.80
C MET A 144 11.17 16.06 7.79
N GLY A 145 11.36 17.28 7.28
CA GLY A 145 11.56 18.49 8.09
C GLY A 145 12.99 18.67 8.60
N ASP A 146 13.31 19.86 9.12
CA ASP A 146 14.57 20.22 9.76
C ASP A 146 14.34 20.49 11.26
N LEU A 147 15.11 19.84 12.13
CA LEU A 147 14.95 19.98 13.58
C LEU A 147 15.29 21.37 14.13
N GLU A 148 16.11 22.15 13.43
CA GLU A 148 16.51 23.49 13.85
C GLU A 148 15.51 24.57 13.40
N ASP A 149 14.87 24.35 12.23
CA ASP A 149 14.09 25.38 11.55
C ASP A 149 12.57 25.09 11.52
N ASP A 150 12.15 23.82 11.59
CA ASP A 150 10.74 23.41 11.49
C ASP A 150 10.15 23.01 12.84
N ASP A 151 8.87 23.35 13.08
CA ASP A 151 8.06 22.71 14.11
C ASP A 151 7.54 21.40 13.55
N LEU A 152 8.16 20.27 13.94
CA LEU A 152 7.76 18.97 13.40
C LEU A 152 6.33 18.57 13.77
N THR A 153 5.79 19.09 14.88
CA THR A 153 4.41 18.78 15.28
C THR A 153 3.44 19.41 14.29
N ASP A 154 3.56 20.72 14.08
CA ASP A 154 2.75 21.48 13.13
C ASP A 154 2.94 20.96 11.70
N LEU A 155 4.19 20.67 11.32
CA LEU A 155 4.53 20.14 10.00
C LEU A 155 3.80 18.82 9.73
N TYR A 156 3.86 17.84 10.64
CA TYR A 156 3.28 16.52 10.39
C TYR A 156 1.76 16.48 10.57
N GLU A 157 1.14 17.49 11.20
CA GLU A 157 -0.33 17.64 11.23
C GLU A 157 -0.90 18.00 9.84
N ASP A 158 -0.14 18.75 9.03
CA ASP A 158 -0.60 19.28 7.75
C ASP A 158 0.08 18.65 6.52
N ALA A 159 1.28 18.07 6.67
CA ALA A 159 2.05 17.53 5.55
C ALA A 159 1.53 16.16 5.08
N SER A 160 1.59 15.96 3.77
CA SER A 160 1.53 14.62 3.16
C SER A 160 2.92 14.00 3.20
N TYR A 161 3.01 12.71 3.53
CA TYR A 161 4.23 11.93 3.46
C TYR A 161 3.86 10.45 3.41
N GLY A 162 4.73 9.60 2.89
CA GLY A 162 4.48 8.17 2.84
C GLY A 162 5.16 7.48 1.68
N VAL A 163 5.01 6.16 1.61
CA VAL A 163 5.52 5.39 0.48
C VAL A 163 4.49 5.41 -0.65
N LEU A 164 4.84 6.12 -1.74
CA LEU A 164 4.00 6.25 -2.92
C LEU A 164 3.88 4.93 -3.69
N GLY A 165 4.98 4.17 -3.77
CA GLY A 165 4.98 2.86 -4.41
C GLY A 165 6.36 2.21 -4.45
N VAL A 166 6.38 0.91 -4.75
CA VAL A 166 7.61 0.12 -4.90
C VAL A 166 7.46 -0.79 -6.11
N SER A 167 8.41 -0.69 -7.04
CA SER A 167 8.57 -1.61 -8.16
C SER A 167 9.79 -2.51 -7.94
N ASP A 168 10.08 -3.42 -8.87
CA ASP A 168 11.28 -4.27 -8.81
C ASP A 168 12.61 -3.49 -8.91
N LYS A 169 12.56 -2.20 -9.25
CA LYS A 169 13.75 -1.37 -9.54
C LYS A 169 13.79 -0.06 -8.79
N THR A 170 12.63 0.44 -8.37
CA THR A 170 12.52 1.80 -7.83
C THR A 170 11.48 1.86 -6.73
N ALA A 171 11.82 2.53 -5.62
CA ALA A 171 10.86 2.98 -4.62
C ALA A 171 10.63 4.49 -4.78
N TRP A 172 9.41 4.93 -4.50
CA TRP A 172 9.01 6.34 -4.51
C TRP A 172 8.44 6.74 -3.15
N ILE A 173 8.85 7.89 -2.65
CA ILE A 173 8.51 8.37 -1.30
C ILE A 173 8.09 9.83 -1.38
N ASP A 174 6.89 10.10 -0.86
CA ASP A 174 6.40 11.44 -0.55
C ASP A 174 7.00 11.88 0.78
N VAL A 175 7.49 13.11 0.82
CA VAL A 175 8.26 13.65 1.94
C VAL A 175 7.57 14.90 2.47
N ALA A 176 7.62 15.11 3.79
CA ALA A 176 6.91 16.21 4.44
C ALA A 176 7.33 17.60 3.93
N THR A 177 8.58 17.75 3.49
CA THR A 177 9.13 18.99 2.94
C THR A 177 10.00 18.73 1.70
N GLY A 178 9.76 19.50 0.64
CA GLY A 178 10.57 19.50 -0.58
C GLY A 178 10.00 18.62 -1.69
N ASP A 179 10.90 18.01 -2.46
CA ASP A 179 10.57 17.18 -3.63
C ASP A 179 10.50 15.70 -3.24
N ASP A 180 9.54 14.97 -3.82
CA ASP A 180 9.42 13.52 -3.72
C ASP A 180 10.74 12.81 -4.07
N LEU A 181 10.98 11.67 -3.45
CA LEU A 181 12.20 10.90 -3.67
C LEU A 181 11.94 9.68 -4.56
N SER A 182 12.86 9.45 -5.49
CA SER A 182 12.99 8.20 -6.23
C SER A 182 14.30 7.50 -5.86
N ILE A 183 14.21 6.24 -5.45
CA ILE A 183 15.35 5.45 -4.97
C ILE A 183 15.56 4.28 -5.93
N ASP A 184 16.70 4.24 -6.60
CA ASP A 184 17.13 3.10 -7.41
C ASP A 184 17.53 1.93 -6.50
N LEU A 185 16.83 0.81 -6.58
CA LEU A 185 16.94 -0.30 -5.63
C LEU A 185 18.21 -1.15 -5.84
N GLU A 186 18.84 -1.07 -7.01
CA GLU A 186 20.09 -1.78 -7.28
C GLU A 186 21.29 -1.02 -6.71
N SER A 187 21.33 0.30 -6.88
CA SER A 187 22.47 1.15 -6.50
C SER A 187 22.28 1.92 -5.20
N GLY A 188 21.05 2.01 -4.68
CA GLY A 188 20.67 2.90 -3.58
C GLY A 188 20.70 4.38 -3.94
N LYS A 189 20.83 4.72 -5.23
CA LYS A 189 20.92 6.12 -5.66
C LYS A 189 19.58 6.82 -5.50
N VAL A 190 19.59 7.94 -4.77
CA VAL A 190 18.41 8.79 -4.55
C VAL A 190 18.39 9.96 -5.54
N THR A 191 17.23 10.22 -6.13
CA THR A 191 16.96 11.36 -7.02
C THR A 191 15.72 12.09 -6.53
N ALA A 192 15.80 13.41 -6.40
CA ALA A 192 14.63 14.25 -6.13
C ALA A 192 13.80 14.43 -7.40
N LEU A 193 12.47 14.40 -7.27
CA LEU A 193 11.50 14.54 -8.35
C LEU A 193 10.78 15.90 -8.23
N PRO A 194 11.32 16.97 -8.80
CA PRO A 194 10.73 18.30 -8.68
C PRO A 194 9.41 18.39 -9.45
N ASP A 195 8.48 19.17 -8.90
CA ASP A 195 7.20 19.54 -9.53
C ASP A 195 6.30 18.36 -9.95
N VAL A 196 6.43 17.20 -9.29
CA VAL A 196 5.52 16.08 -9.54
C VAL A 196 4.28 16.26 -8.66
N SER A 197 3.11 16.34 -9.29
CA SER A 197 1.86 16.28 -8.53
C SER A 197 1.60 14.83 -8.15
N SER A 198 1.53 14.51 -6.86
CA SER A 198 1.18 13.17 -6.36
C SER A 198 -0.17 12.65 -6.88
N SER A 199 -1.04 13.55 -7.35
CA SER A 199 -2.33 13.24 -7.98
C SER A 199 -2.29 13.00 -9.50
N ASP A 200 -1.14 13.18 -10.16
CA ASP A 200 -1.02 12.87 -11.58
C ASP A 200 -1.00 11.36 -11.80
N GLN A 201 -2.10 10.83 -12.31
CA GLN A 201 -2.28 9.44 -12.70
C GLN A 201 -1.21 8.88 -13.66
N LYS A 202 -0.37 9.73 -14.27
CA LYS A 202 0.75 9.30 -15.11
C LYS A 202 2.02 9.01 -14.32
N ASN A 203 2.01 9.22 -13.01
CA ASN A 203 3.15 8.98 -12.18
C ASN A 203 3.56 7.50 -12.20
N PRO A 204 4.86 7.21 -12.09
CA PRO A 204 5.34 5.84 -12.20
C PRO A 204 4.89 4.93 -11.04
N TRP A 205 4.58 5.49 -9.86
CA TRP A 205 4.02 4.75 -8.73
C TRP A 205 2.54 4.39 -8.91
N ASP A 206 1.83 5.12 -9.78
CA ASP A 206 0.44 4.84 -10.14
C ASP A 206 0.31 3.74 -11.23
N ALA A 207 1.40 3.12 -11.70
CA ALA A 207 1.36 2.05 -12.69
C ALA A 207 1.36 0.64 -12.02
N PRO A 208 0.54 -0.32 -12.49
CA PRO A 208 -0.30 -0.29 -13.68
C PRO A 208 -1.77 0.06 -13.37
N ARG A 209 -2.07 1.04 -12.51
CA ARG A 209 -3.44 1.56 -12.53
C ARG A 209 -3.74 2.22 -13.88
N LEU A 210 -2.73 2.79 -14.58
CA LEU A 210 -3.00 3.83 -15.58
C LEU A 210 -2.08 3.79 -16.82
N ARG A 211 -2.21 2.76 -17.66
CA ARG A 211 -2.17 2.99 -19.12
C ARG A 211 -3.60 3.29 -19.53
N GLY A 212 -4.02 4.55 -19.39
CA GLY A 212 -5.44 4.94 -19.54
C GLY A 212 -6.07 4.48 -20.86
N ASP A 213 -7.40 4.33 -20.97
CA ASP A 213 -8.45 4.29 -19.94
C ASP A 213 -9.40 3.10 -20.24
N PRO A 214 -10.16 2.63 -19.25
CA PRO A 214 -11.55 2.32 -19.52
C PRO A 214 -12.48 3.24 -18.71
N SER A 215 -11.93 4.31 -18.13
CA SER A 215 -12.67 5.46 -17.64
C SER A 215 -11.87 6.28 -16.64
N GLU A 216 -11.55 5.73 -15.46
CA GLU A 216 -11.03 6.53 -14.32
C GLU A 216 -10.57 5.71 -13.09
N GLY A 217 -10.32 4.40 -13.22
CA GLY A 217 -9.89 3.56 -12.10
C GLY A 217 -9.00 2.38 -12.50
N PRO A 218 -8.62 1.50 -11.54
CA PRO A 218 -7.60 0.46 -11.76
C PRO A 218 -7.91 -0.45 -12.95
N ALA A 219 -6.96 -0.59 -13.87
CA ALA A 219 -7.03 -1.51 -14.99
C ALA A 219 -6.47 -2.90 -14.63
N ASN A 220 -6.93 -3.92 -15.34
CA ASN A 220 -6.37 -5.26 -15.27
C ASN A 220 -4.99 -5.30 -15.99
N PRO A 221 -4.17 -6.34 -15.78
CA PRO A 221 -2.78 -6.33 -16.25
C PRO A 221 -2.59 -6.19 -17.76
N ASP A 222 -3.55 -6.64 -18.57
CA ASP A 222 -3.50 -6.50 -20.04
C ASP A 222 -4.21 -5.23 -20.55
N GLY A 223 -4.81 -4.44 -19.66
CA GLY A 223 -5.54 -3.21 -19.95
C GLY A 223 -6.85 -3.41 -20.72
N SER A 224 -7.34 -4.66 -20.85
CA SER A 224 -8.60 -4.93 -21.54
C SER A 224 -9.83 -4.58 -20.71
N TRP A 225 -9.69 -4.46 -19.39
CA TRP A 225 -10.75 -4.08 -18.45
C TRP A 225 -10.23 -3.12 -17.39
N GLY A 226 -11.14 -2.35 -16.79
CA GLY A 226 -10.83 -1.59 -15.58
C GLY A 226 -12.05 -1.28 -14.75
N ILE A 227 -11.79 -0.85 -13.52
CA ILE A 227 -12.80 -0.54 -12.53
C ILE A 227 -13.24 0.89 -12.74
N ARG A 228 -14.52 1.08 -13.09
CA ARG A 228 -15.15 2.38 -13.19
C ARG A 228 -15.98 2.66 -11.92
N PRO A 229 -15.60 3.67 -11.11
CA PRO A 229 -16.44 4.09 -10.00
C PRO A 229 -17.70 4.76 -10.56
N VAL A 230 -18.88 4.33 -10.10
CA VAL A 230 -20.15 4.97 -10.43
C VAL A 230 -20.94 5.25 -9.16
N ASN A 231 -21.52 6.43 -9.08
CA ASN A 231 -22.46 6.80 -8.02
C ASN A 231 -23.88 6.50 -8.50
N ARG A 232 -24.61 5.63 -7.80
CA ARG A 232 -26.02 5.36 -8.08
C ARG A 232 -26.83 5.34 -6.82
N THR A 233 -28.03 5.89 -6.87
CA THR A 233 -29.05 5.69 -5.85
C THR A 233 -29.51 4.22 -5.85
N VAL A 234 -29.62 3.61 -4.66
CA VAL A 234 -30.21 2.27 -4.46
C VAL A 234 -31.57 2.46 -3.78
N PRO A 235 -32.66 2.52 -4.56
CA PRO A 235 -33.97 2.95 -4.06
C PRO A 235 -34.52 2.10 -2.92
N GLU A 236 -34.16 0.82 -2.86
CA GLU A 236 -34.60 -0.10 -1.81
C GLU A 236 -33.96 0.19 -0.44
N LEU A 237 -32.82 0.89 -0.43
CA LEU A 237 -32.05 1.24 0.77
C LEU A 237 -32.07 2.74 1.09
N ALA A 238 -32.37 3.57 0.11
CA ALA A 238 -32.44 5.01 0.27
C ALA A 238 -33.74 5.43 0.99
N SER A 239 -33.71 5.53 2.32
CA SER A 239 -34.72 6.33 3.04
C SER A 239 -34.60 7.82 2.73
N ASP A 240 -33.46 8.24 2.20
CA ASP A 240 -33.14 9.59 1.74
C ASP A 240 -32.76 9.54 0.24
N PRO A 241 -33.52 10.22 -0.65
CA PRO A 241 -33.26 10.22 -2.09
C PRO A 241 -31.94 10.89 -2.50
N ASP A 242 -31.28 11.59 -1.58
CA ASP A 242 -29.99 12.27 -1.84
C ASP A 242 -28.78 11.36 -1.51
N VAL A 243 -29.01 10.11 -1.08
CA VAL A 243 -27.94 9.15 -0.81
C VAL A 243 -27.60 8.36 -2.07
N ASP A 244 -26.44 8.69 -2.65
CA ASP A 244 -25.80 7.92 -3.71
C ASP A 244 -24.78 6.91 -3.15
N PHE A 245 -24.66 5.78 -3.85
CA PHE A 245 -23.74 4.70 -3.51
C PHE A 245 -22.65 4.61 -4.56
N ALA A 246 -21.40 4.77 -4.12
CA ALA A 246 -20.26 4.42 -4.93
C ALA A 246 -20.24 2.90 -5.10
N ARG A 247 -20.27 2.42 -6.35
CA ARG A 247 -20.05 1.03 -6.70
C ARG A 247 -19.09 0.91 -7.87
N GLY A 248 -18.34 -0.18 -7.88
CA GLY A 248 -17.48 -0.51 -9.03
C GLY A 248 -18.29 -1.19 -10.13
N GLU A 249 -18.30 -0.61 -11.32
CA GLU A 249 -18.64 -1.30 -12.58
C GLU A 249 -17.34 -1.64 -13.31
N LEU A 250 -17.39 -2.61 -14.22
CA LEU A 250 -16.24 -3.01 -15.04
C LEU A 250 -16.46 -2.47 -16.44
N GLU A 251 -15.48 -1.76 -16.98
CA GLU A 251 -15.51 -1.25 -18.35
C GLU A 251 -14.36 -1.85 -19.13
N SER A 252 -14.65 -2.36 -20.32
CA SER A 252 -13.64 -2.90 -21.22
C SER A 252 -13.05 -1.81 -22.10
N SER A 253 -11.88 -2.07 -22.69
CA SER A 253 -11.21 -1.14 -23.61
C SER A 253 -12.02 -0.76 -24.86
N ASP A 254 -13.10 -1.49 -25.18
CA ASP A 254 -14.01 -1.16 -26.29
C ASP A 254 -15.24 -0.34 -25.86
N GLY A 255 -15.35 0.00 -24.58
CA GLY A 255 -16.46 0.73 -23.96
C GLY A 255 -17.61 -0.17 -23.48
N THR A 256 -17.50 -1.50 -23.59
CA THR A 256 -18.49 -2.41 -23.00
C THR A 256 -18.48 -2.31 -21.48
N VAL A 257 -19.65 -2.02 -20.90
CA VAL A 257 -19.85 -1.95 -19.44
C VAL A 257 -20.47 -3.24 -18.93
N LEU A 258 -19.87 -3.79 -17.88
CA LEU A 258 -20.31 -4.97 -17.15
C LEU A 258 -20.60 -4.60 -15.69
N VAL A 259 -21.84 -4.86 -15.28
CA VAL A 259 -22.24 -4.73 -13.86
C VAL A 259 -22.02 -6.08 -13.18
N PRO A 260 -21.17 -6.16 -12.14
CA PRO A 260 -20.93 -7.42 -11.42
C PRO A 260 -22.23 -8.00 -10.81
N ARG A 261 -22.42 -9.32 -10.93
CA ARG A 261 -23.56 -10.05 -10.34
C ARG A 261 -23.23 -10.52 -8.93
N THR A 262 -23.16 -9.58 -8.01
CA THR A 262 -22.78 -9.82 -6.61
C THR A 262 -23.90 -10.49 -5.80
N GLY A 263 -25.16 -10.18 -6.11
CA GLY A 263 -26.30 -10.51 -5.25
C GLY A 263 -26.34 -9.72 -3.94
N ALA A 264 -25.35 -8.85 -3.69
CA ALA A 264 -25.24 -8.00 -2.53
C ALA A 264 -26.01 -6.69 -2.73
N ALA A 265 -26.42 -6.06 -1.62
CA ALA A 265 -27.18 -4.83 -1.66
C ALA A 265 -26.32 -3.61 -2.04
N SER A 266 -25.02 -3.66 -1.69
CA SER A 266 -24.01 -2.68 -2.05
C SER A 266 -22.64 -3.37 -2.19
N TRP A 267 -21.76 -2.83 -3.02
CA TRP A 267 -20.41 -3.35 -3.21
C TRP A 267 -19.44 -2.28 -3.71
N SER A 268 -18.16 -2.50 -3.45
CA SER A 268 -17.04 -1.76 -4.06
C SER A 268 -16.07 -2.74 -4.70
N LEU A 269 -15.42 -2.34 -5.78
CA LEU A 269 -14.30 -3.07 -6.38
C LEU A 269 -13.01 -2.34 -6.03
N ASP A 270 -11.95 -3.08 -5.75
CA ASP A 270 -10.69 -2.54 -5.24
C ASP A 270 -9.55 -2.69 -6.26
N SER A 271 -9.19 -3.94 -6.57
CA SER A 271 -7.99 -4.26 -7.35
C SER A 271 -8.17 -5.51 -8.20
N TRP A 272 -7.28 -5.68 -9.19
CA TRP A 272 -7.25 -6.87 -10.05
C TRP A 272 -6.28 -7.90 -9.47
N LEU A 273 -6.76 -9.13 -9.33
CA LEU A 273 -5.93 -10.27 -8.91
C LEU A 273 -5.16 -10.86 -10.10
N ASP A 274 -5.81 -10.87 -11.27
CA ASP A 274 -5.30 -11.43 -12.51
C ASP A 274 -6.01 -10.77 -13.72
N PRO A 275 -5.68 -11.11 -14.99
CA PRO A 275 -6.33 -10.53 -16.18
C PRO A 275 -7.86 -10.66 -16.21
N THR A 276 -8.44 -11.60 -15.47
CA THR A 276 -9.85 -11.97 -15.52
C THR A 276 -10.59 -11.86 -14.20
N THR A 277 -9.89 -11.62 -13.09
CA THR A 277 -10.48 -11.62 -11.75
C THR A 277 -10.21 -10.30 -11.04
N VAL A 278 -11.29 -9.65 -10.59
CA VAL A 278 -11.25 -8.45 -9.74
C VAL A 278 -11.70 -8.82 -8.32
N VAL A 279 -11.07 -8.22 -7.32
CA VAL A 279 -11.48 -8.34 -5.91
C VAL A 279 -12.16 -7.06 -5.45
N GLY A 280 -13.07 -7.20 -4.49
CA GLY A 280 -13.74 -6.09 -3.85
C GLY A 280 -14.47 -6.53 -2.59
N TYR A 281 -15.32 -5.65 -2.08
CA TYR A 281 -16.11 -5.87 -0.87
C TYR A 281 -17.59 -5.87 -1.20
N ALA A 282 -18.34 -6.76 -0.56
CA ALA A 282 -19.77 -6.92 -0.73
C ALA A 282 -20.49 -6.78 0.62
N ASN A 283 -21.54 -5.96 0.65
CA ASN A 283 -22.42 -5.80 1.80
C ASN A 283 -23.66 -6.68 1.62
N VAL A 284 -23.60 -7.90 2.17
CA VAL A 284 -24.65 -8.92 1.99
C VAL A 284 -25.76 -8.84 3.03
N ASN A 285 -25.48 -8.30 4.22
CA ASN A 285 -26.40 -8.28 5.37
C ASN A 285 -26.88 -6.86 5.71
N LEU A 286 -27.00 -5.98 4.72
CA LEU A 286 -27.32 -4.59 5.00
C LEU A 286 -28.78 -4.41 5.45
N GLN A 287 -29.01 -4.34 6.76
CA GLN A 287 -30.35 -4.19 7.34
C GLN A 287 -30.80 -2.73 7.49
N LYS A 288 -29.86 -1.76 7.46
CA LYS A 288 -30.14 -0.34 7.66
C LYS A 288 -29.29 0.51 6.73
N ALA A 289 -29.91 1.55 6.18
CA ALA A 289 -29.26 2.52 5.31
C ALA A 289 -28.08 3.23 5.99
N ASP A 290 -28.19 3.51 7.30
CA ASP A 290 -27.17 4.25 8.05
C ASP A 290 -25.84 3.48 8.17
N LEU A 291 -25.87 2.14 8.08
CA LEU A 291 -24.67 1.29 8.09
C LEU A 291 -23.91 1.30 6.75
N LEU A 292 -24.37 2.08 5.77
CA LEU A 292 -23.71 2.19 4.45
C LEU A 292 -22.47 3.09 4.49
N LYS A 293 -22.37 3.98 5.48
CA LYS A 293 -21.19 4.87 5.61
C LYS A 293 -20.01 4.13 6.22
N GLU A 294 -20.28 3.18 7.11
CA GLU A 294 -19.29 2.37 7.82
C GLU A 294 -19.85 0.94 7.91
N PRO A 295 -19.79 0.16 6.82
CA PRO A 295 -20.30 -1.21 6.86
C PRO A 295 -19.38 -2.07 7.74
N GLU A 296 -19.85 -2.37 8.95
CA GLU A 296 -19.18 -3.26 9.91
C GLU A 296 -19.09 -4.71 9.39
N ASP A 297 -19.96 -5.10 8.43
CA ASP A 297 -20.13 -6.48 7.95
C ASP A 297 -19.88 -6.60 6.43
N ARG A 298 -18.70 -6.18 5.96
CA ARG A 298 -18.32 -6.32 4.54
C ARG A 298 -17.54 -7.62 4.33
N SER A 299 -18.01 -8.48 3.44
CA SER A 299 -17.25 -9.68 3.06
C SER A 299 -16.46 -9.42 1.78
N LEU A 300 -15.29 -10.02 1.65
CA LEU A 300 -14.58 -10.03 0.37
C LEU A 300 -15.38 -10.79 -0.68
N MET A 301 -15.26 -10.32 -1.92
CA MET A 301 -15.77 -11.01 -3.10
C MET A 301 -14.77 -10.96 -4.23
N THR A 302 -14.79 -11.98 -5.06
CA THR A 302 -14.09 -12.00 -6.35
C THR A 302 -15.11 -12.03 -7.48
N CYS A 303 -14.92 -11.22 -8.51
CA CYS A 303 -15.75 -11.21 -9.70
C CYS A 303 -14.92 -11.50 -10.96
N THR A 304 -15.47 -12.25 -11.90
CA THR A 304 -14.80 -12.63 -13.15
C THR A 304 -15.29 -11.84 -14.35
N VAL A 305 -14.41 -11.58 -15.31
CA VAL A 305 -14.75 -11.05 -16.65
C VAL A 305 -14.57 -12.12 -17.72
N PRO A 306 -15.33 -12.06 -18.84
CA PRO A 306 -16.36 -11.07 -19.16
C PRO A 306 -17.74 -11.42 -18.58
N ASP A 307 -17.86 -12.51 -17.83
CA ASP A 307 -19.18 -13.00 -17.42
C ASP A 307 -19.82 -12.15 -16.33
N GLY A 308 -19.05 -11.49 -15.46
CA GLY A 308 -19.53 -10.73 -14.31
C GLY A 308 -20.04 -11.61 -13.17
N ALA A 309 -19.68 -12.89 -13.12
CA ALA A 309 -20.02 -13.75 -12.00
C ALA A 309 -19.20 -13.37 -10.76
N CYS A 310 -19.82 -13.31 -9.59
CA CYS A 310 -19.14 -13.01 -8.34
C CYS A 310 -19.33 -14.12 -7.32
N THR A 311 -18.30 -14.35 -6.50
CA THR A 311 -18.31 -15.32 -5.40
C THR A 311 -17.81 -14.62 -4.14
N LEU A 312 -18.52 -14.78 -3.03
CA LEU A 312 -18.06 -14.33 -1.71
C LEU A 312 -16.92 -15.23 -1.22
N VAL A 313 -15.93 -14.61 -0.60
CA VAL A 313 -14.86 -15.32 0.10
C VAL A 313 -15.42 -15.72 1.48
N PRO A 314 -15.42 -17.01 1.85
CA PRO A 314 -15.87 -17.44 3.18
C PRO A 314 -15.05 -16.79 4.29
N ASP A 315 -15.70 -16.53 5.44
CA ASP A 315 -15.07 -16.08 6.69
C ASP A 315 -14.25 -14.77 6.54
N SER A 316 -14.73 -13.84 5.69
CA SER A 316 -14.01 -12.62 5.31
C SER A 316 -14.67 -11.32 5.80
N GLU A 317 -15.48 -11.38 6.86
CA GLU A 317 -16.25 -10.26 7.39
C GLU A 317 -15.38 -9.11 7.94
N ASN A 318 -14.16 -9.42 8.41
CA ASN A 318 -13.18 -8.43 8.88
C ASN A 318 -11.97 -8.34 7.94
N ALA A 319 -12.13 -8.80 6.70
CA ALA A 319 -11.00 -8.93 5.82
C ALA A 319 -10.47 -7.55 5.38
N ILE A 320 -9.14 -7.44 5.37
CA ILE A 320 -8.39 -6.38 4.70
C ILE A 320 -7.61 -6.99 3.55
N LEU A 321 -7.45 -6.23 2.47
CA LEU A 321 -6.56 -6.58 1.37
C LEU A 321 -5.16 -6.07 1.67
N PRO A 322 -4.10 -6.70 1.12
CA PRO A 322 -2.76 -6.20 1.30
C PRO A 322 -2.68 -4.79 0.75
N GLU A 323 -1.97 -3.92 1.45
CA GLU A 323 -1.65 -2.57 1.02
C GLU A 323 -1.22 -2.63 -0.43
N SER A 324 -1.90 -1.86 -1.27
CA SER A 324 -1.65 -1.89 -2.70
C SER A 324 -0.20 -1.50 -2.98
N SER A 325 0.70 -2.48 -3.05
CA SER A 325 1.72 -2.53 -4.08
C SER A 325 0.92 -2.51 -5.36
N SER A 326 1.16 -1.57 -6.26
CA SER A 326 0.55 -1.54 -7.58
C SER A 326 0.57 -2.97 -8.15
N TYR A 327 -0.56 -3.69 -8.06
CA TYR A 327 -0.58 -5.10 -8.42
C TYR A 327 -0.32 -5.12 -9.93
N LEU A 328 0.77 -5.81 -10.30
CA LEU A 328 1.19 -6.28 -11.64
C LEU A 328 2.35 -5.52 -12.33
#